data_AF-A0A6A4ZLZ9-F1
#
_entry.id   AF-A0A6A4ZLZ9-F1
#
_cell.length_a   1.000
_cell.length_b   1.000
_cell.length_c   1.000
_cell.angle_alpha   90.00
_cell.angle_beta   90.00
_cell.angle_gamma   90.00
#
_symmetry.space_group_name_H-M   'P 1'
#
loop_
_entity.id
_entity.type
_entity.pdbx_description
1 polymer ?
#
loop_
_entity_poly.entity_id
_entity_poly.type
_entity_poly.pdbx_seq_one_letter_code
_entity_poly.pdbx_strand_id
1 'polypeptide(L)'
;MTAVLSVRTDGSKLPILFIMRGMPGGLIEKTEFDDFPIGHFYAVQQRAWMDSRVWAYYQGSVLKPQVHAPSVRLLDNFDSHVRERGMKIASEEAGCIVAPILDQCRSAA
;
A
#
# COMPACT_ATOMS: atom_id res chain seq x y z
N MET A 1 -13.86 0.19 -2.28
CA MET A 1 -12.68 -0.69 -2.21
C MET A 1 -11.58 -0.03 -3.02
N THR A 2 -10.34 -0.08 -2.54
CA THR A 2 -9.16 0.36 -3.29
C THR A 2 -8.19 -0.80 -3.40
N ALA A 3 -7.59 -0.98 -4.58
CA ALA A 3 -6.55 -1.99 -4.78
C ALA A 3 -5.20 -1.29 -4.99
N VAL A 4 -4.20 -1.69 -4.21
CA VAL A 4 -2.84 -1.19 -4.32
C VAL A 4 -2.05 -2.20 -5.14
N LEU A 5 -1.61 -1.78 -6.31
CA LEU A 5 -0.82 -2.58 -7.22
C LEU A 5 0.65 -2.19 -7.12
N SER A 6 1.53 -3.18 -7.22
CA SER A 6 2.96 -2.92 -7.27
C SER A 6 3.64 -3.90 -8.21
N VAL A 7 4.55 -3.34 -9.01
CA VAL A 7 5.26 -4.06 -10.05
C VAL A 7 6.74 -3.71 -9.91
N ARG A 8 7.60 -4.72 -10.08
CA ARG A 8 9.05 -4.57 -10.10
C ARG A 8 9.53 -4.23 -11.51
N THR A 9 10.76 -3.72 -11.60
CA THR A 9 11.40 -3.41 -12.88
C THR A 9 11.60 -4.64 -13.78
N ASP A 10 11.67 -5.83 -13.18
CA ASP A 10 11.72 -7.13 -13.88
C ASP A 10 10.33 -7.61 -14.37
N GLY A 11 9.28 -6.81 -14.17
CA GLY A 11 7.90 -7.14 -14.56
C GLY A 11 7.15 -8.01 -13.56
N SER A 12 7.79 -8.45 -12.46
CA SER A 12 7.14 -9.25 -11.43
C SER A 12 6.06 -8.45 -10.72
N LYS A 13 4.87 -9.04 -10.57
CA LYS A 13 3.76 -8.47 -9.82
C LYS A 13 3.86 -8.89 -8.37
N LEU A 14 3.76 -7.92 -7.45
CA LEU A 14 3.69 -8.19 -6.03
C LEU A 14 2.26 -8.56 -5.60
N PRO A 15 2.09 -9.20 -4.42
CA PRO A 15 0.77 -9.38 -3.84
C PRO A 15 -0.01 -8.06 -3.76
N ILE A 16 -1.29 -8.11 -4.11
CA ILE A 16 -2.18 -6.95 -4.07
C ILE A 16 -2.56 -6.67 -2.62
N LEU A 17 -2.60 -5.39 -2.23
CA LEU A 17 -3.25 -4.97 -0.99
C LEU A 17 -4.63 -4.40 -1.31
N PHE A 18 -5.69 -5.06 -0.85
CA PHE A 18 -7.05 -4.55 -0.91
C PHE A 18 -7.37 -3.75 0.35
N ILE A 19 -7.82 -2.51 0.16
CA ILE A 19 -8.31 -1.64 1.23
C ILE A 19 -9.84 -1.65 1.18
N MET A 20 -10.43 -2.35 2.13
CA MET A 20 -11.87 -2.52 2.27
C MET A 20 -12.45 -1.38 3.09
N ARG A 21 -13.63 -0.89 2.66
CA ARG A 21 -14.33 0.15 3.41
C ARG A 21 -14.95 -0.48 4.65
N GLY A 22 -14.59 -0.01 5.83
CA GLY A 22 -15.18 -0.51 7.06
C GLY A 22 -14.55 0.09 8.31
N MET A 23 -15.07 -0.30 9.47
CA MET A 23 -14.51 0.09 10.76
C MET A 23 -13.35 -0.84 11.13
N PRO A 24 -12.13 -0.33 11.35
CA PRO A 24 -11.04 -1.15 11.88
C PRO A 24 -11.46 -1.78 13.22
N GLY A 25 -11.34 -3.11 13.33
CA GLY A 25 -11.79 -3.87 14.51
C GLY A 25 -13.31 -4.05 14.63
N GLY A 26 -14.09 -3.57 13.66
CA GLY A 26 -15.53 -3.80 13.59
C GLY A 26 -15.88 -5.23 13.18
N LEU A 27 -17.17 -5.55 13.28
CA LEU A 27 -17.69 -6.82 12.78
C LEU A 27 -17.61 -6.85 11.25
N ILE A 28 -17.22 -8.00 10.72
CA ILE A 28 -17.14 -8.29 9.30
C ILE A 28 -18.04 -9.48 9.00
N GLU A 29 -18.73 -9.44 7.88
CA GLU A 29 -19.54 -10.56 7.42
C GLU A 29 -18.61 -11.69 6.99
N LYS A 30 -18.68 -12.84 7.66
CA LYS A 30 -17.69 -13.92 7.47
C LYS A 30 -17.91 -14.70 6.18
N THR A 31 -19.11 -14.63 5.62
CA THR A 31 -19.47 -15.32 4.38
C THR A 31 -18.86 -14.67 3.13
N GLU A 32 -18.40 -13.42 3.22
CA GLU A 32 -17.78 -12.70 2.09
C GLU A 32 -16.35 -13.18 1.77
N PHE A 33 -15.68 -13.87 2.70
CA PHE A 33 -14.26 -14.23 2.54
C PHE A 33 -14.01 -15.40 1.59
N ASP A 34 -15.00 -16.26 1.35
CA ASP A 34 -14.83 -17.42 0.48
C ASP A 34 -14.58 -17.02 -0.99
N ASP A 35 -15.05 -15.83 -1.38
CA ASP A 35 -14.87 -15.26 -2.73
C ASP A 35 -13.58 -14.44 -2.87
N PHE A 36 -12.84 -14.22 -1.78
CA PHE A 36 -11.67 -13.34 -1.79
C PHE A 36 -10.41 -14.07 -2.29
N PRO A 37 -9.64 -13.46 -3.22
CA PRO A 37 -8.47 -14.11 -3.79
C PRO A 37 -7.38 -14.40 -2.74
N ILE A 38 -7.01 -15.67 -2.64
CA ILE A 38 -5.94 -16.15 -1.77
C ILE A 38 -4.58 -15.62 -2.25
N GLY A 39 -3.67 -15.33 -1.31
CA GLY A 39 -2.32 -14.85 -1.63
C GLY A 39 -2.21 -13.33 -1.78
N HIS A 40 -3.26 -12.61 -1.41
CA HIS A 40 -3.29 -11.15 -1.33
C HIS A 40 -3.52 -10.67 0.10
N PHE A 41 -3.26 -9.39 0.32
CA PHE A 41 -3.34 -8.76 1.63
C PHE A 41 -4.59 -7.88 1.72
N TYR A 42 -5.14 -7.76 2.93
CA TYR A 42 -6.37 -7.05 3.18
C TYR A 42 -6.21 -6.10 4.37
N ALA A 43 -6.67 -4.87 4.21
CA ALA A 43 -6.75 -3.89 5.29
C ALA A 43 -8.14 -3.26 5.32
N VAL A 44 -8.68 -3.04 6.52
CA VAL A 44 -9.96 -2.33 6.70
C VAL A 44 -9.68 -0.87 7.04
N GLN A 45 -10.35 0.05 6.36
CA GLN A 45 -10.22 1.50 6.57
C GLN A 45 -11.55 2.20 6.26
N GLN A 46 -11.96 3.19 7.06
CA GLN A 46 -13.32 3.79 7.00
C GLN A 46 -13.72 4.40 5.64
N ARG A 47 -12.75 4.90 4.89
CA ARG A 47 -12.87 5.52 3.57
C ARG A 47 -12.23 4.69 2.46
N ALA A 48 -11.71 3.50 2.77
CA ALA A 48 -11.02 2.62 1.84
C ALA A 48 -9.83 3.27 1.10
N TRP A 49 -9.14 4.24 1.70
CA TRP A 49 -7.96 4.90 1.13
C TRP A 49 -6.67 4.54 1.85
N MET A 50 -5.53 4.90 1.26
CA MET A 50 -4.21 4.71 1.86
C MET A 50 -3.93 5.80 2.89
N ASP A 51 -4.17 5.51 4.17
CA ASP A 51 -3.72 6.36 5.27
C ASP A 51 -2.34 5.90 5.79
N SER A 52 -1.74 6.65 6.72
CA SER A 52 -0.41 6.33 7.26
C SER A 52 -0.34 4.95 7.92
N ARG A 53 -1.45 4.44 8.47
CA ARG A 53 -1.48 3.12 9.11
C ARG A 53 -1.49 2.02 8.05
N VAL A 54 -2.34 2.15 7.03
CA VAL A 54 -2.36 1.19 5.91
C VAL A 54 -1.03 1.24 5.15
N TRP A 55 -0.42 2.42 5.03
CA TRP A 55 0.91 2.58 4.45
C TRP A 55 1.98 1.81 5.22
N ALA A 56 2.05 1.97 6.55
CA ALA A 56 2.99 1.22 7.38
C ALA A 56 2.78 -0.30 7.27
N TYR A 57 1.52 -0.74 7.25
CA TYR A 57 1.19 -2.15 7.03
C TYR A 57 1.67 -2.65 5.67
N TYR A 58 1.44 -1.88 4.60
CA TYR A 58 1.91 -2.22 3.26
C TYR A 58 3.44 -2.37 3.23
N GLN A 59 4.16 -1.41 3.81
CA GLN A 59 5.62 -1.43 3.86
C GLN A 59 6.16 -2.65 4.62
N GLY A 60 5.66 -2.90 5.83
CA GLY A 60 6.19 -3.96 6.69
C GLY A 60 5.74 -5.37 6.29
N SER A 61 4.48 -5.55 5.89
CA SER A 61 3.88 -6.89 5.72
C SER A 61 3.87 -7.36 4.26
N VAL A 62 3.56 -6.46 3.33
CA VAL A 62 3.45 -6.83 1.91
C VAL A 62 4.82 -6.74 1.26
N LEU A 63 5.54 -5.68 1.58
CA LEU A 63 6.63 -5.24 0.75
C LEU A 63 8.01 -5.62 1.24
N LYS A 64 8.31 -5.44 2.53
CA LYS A 64 9.59 -5.82 3.13
C LYS A 64 10.01 -7.25 2.78
N PRO A 65 9.12 -8.26 2.74
CA PRO A 65 9.52 -9.61 2.32
C PRO A 65 9.94 -9.73 0.85
N GLN A 66 9.56 -8.77 0.00
CA GLN A 66 9.76 -8.77 -1.45
C GLN A 66 10.99 -7.96 -1.89
N VAL A 67 11.62 -7.22 -0.97
CA VAL A 67 12.75 -6.31 -1.23
C VAL A 67 14.02 -6.91 -0.66
N HIS A 68 14.97 -7.25 -1.53
CA HIS A 68 16.24 -7.89 -1.14
C HIS A 68 17.46 -6.95 -1.23
N ALA A 69 17.26 -5.73 -1.71
CA ALA A 69 18.29 -4.71 -1.85
C ALA A 69 17.63 -3.31 -1.77
N PRO A 70 18.39 -2.25 -1.45
CA PRO A 70 17.88 -0.88 -1.52
C PRO A 70 17.22 -0.62 -2.87
N SER A 71 16.00 -0.07 -2.84
CA SER A 71 15.19 0.15 -4.04
C SER A 71 14.59 1.55 -4.07
N VAL A 72 14.41 2.08 -5.29
CA VAL A 72 13.72 3.34 -5.54
C VAL A 72 12.27 3.04 -5.89
N ARG A 73 11.34 3.83 -5.34
CA ARG A 73 9.91 3.68 -5.60
C ARG A 73 9.33 4.90 -6.28
N LEU A 74 8.64 4.65 -7.38
CA LEU A 74 7.75 5.62 -8.00
C LEU A 74 6.35 5.44 -7.41
N LEU A 75 5.85 6.45 -6.71
CA LEU A 75 4.55 6.41 -6.05
C LEU A 75 3.69 7.59 -6.45
N ASP A 76 2.38 7.40 -6.36
CA ASP A 76 1.42 8.50 -6.42
C ASP A 76 1.61 9.47 -5.25
N ASN A 77 1.07 10.68 -5.42
CA ASN A 77 1.36 11.81 -4.54
C ASN A 77 0.46 11.86 -3.29
N PHE A 78 0.07 10.70 -2.75
CA PHE A 78 -0.69 10.66 -1.51
C PHE A 78 0.13 11.22 -0.35
N ASP A 79 -0.53 11.98 0.51
CA ASP A 79 0.05 12.56 1.72
C ASP A 79 0.75 11.51 2.61
N SER A 80 0.21 10.29 2.64
CA SER A 80 0.79 9.15 3.38
C SER A 80 2.12 8.67 2.81
N HIS A 81 2.43 8.97 1.55
CA HIS A 81 3.66 8.55 0.87
C HIS A 81 4.73 9.64 0.91
N VAL A 82 4.35 10.88 0.55
CA VAL A 82 5.32 11.94 0.22
C VAL A 82 5.63 12.88 1.37
N ARG A 83 4.83 12.89 2.44
CA ARG A 83 5.18 13.63 3.65
C ARG A 83 6.33 12.96 4.38
N GLU A 84 7.08 13.73 5.16
CA GLU A 84 8.26 13.28 5.92
C GLU A 84 8.01 11.98 6.68
N ARG A 85 6.87 11.90 7.40
CA ARG A 85 6.47 10.69 8.12
C ARG A 85 6.31 9.47 7.20
N GLY A 86 5.68 9.65 6.04
CA GLY A 86 5.46 8.60 5.05
C GLY A 86 6.76 8.07 4.46
N MET A 87 7.67 8.99 4.12
CA MET A 87 9.00 8.67 3.61
C MET A 87 9.85 7.96 4.66
N LYS A 88 9.77 8.40 5.93
CA LYS A 88 10.45 7.76 7.06
C LYS A 88 9.98 6.31 7.24
N ILE A 89 8.67 6.06 7.22
CA ILE A 89 8.11 4.71 7.28
C ILE A 89 8.65 3.84 6.14
N ALA A 90 8.69 4.34 4.90
CA ALA A 90 9.20 3.59 3.76
C ALA A 90 10.70 3.23 3.89
N SER A 91 11.48 4.17 4.43
CA SER A 91 12.90 3.96 4.69
C SER A 91 13.14 2.97 5.83
N GLU A 92 12.44 3.12 6.96
CA GLU A 92 12.66 2.30 8.16
C GLU A 92 12.10 0.88 8.01
N GLU A 93 10.92 0.74 7.40
CA GLU A 93 10.26 -0.57 7.30
C GLU A 93 10.80 -1.41 6.14
N ALA A 94 11.12 -0.79 5.00
CA ALA A 94 11.43 -1.48 3.76
C ALA A 94 12.78 -1.09 3.12
N GLY A 95 13.56 -0.20 3.74
CA GLY A 95 14.87 0.24 3.18
C GLY A 95 14.76 0.90 1.81
N CYS A 96 13.63 1.59 1.55
CA CYS A 96 13.30 2.15 0.24
C CYS A 96 13.45 3.68 0.21
N ILE A 97 13.89 4.21 -0.93
CA ILE A 97 13.83 5.64 -1.23
C ILE A 97 12.54 5.93 -2.01
N VAL A 98 11.77 6.92 -1.56
CA VAL A 98 10.54 7.36 -2.23
C VAL A 98 10.88 8.47 -3.24
N ALA A 99 10.55 8.22 -4.51
CA ALA A 99 10.58 9.21 -5.58
C ALA A 99 9.14 9.62 -5.93
N PRO A 100 8.71 10.86 -5.62
CA PRO A 100 7.38 11.33 -5.97
C PRO A 100 7.25 11.48 -7.49
N ILE A 101 6.09 11.11 -8.04
CA ILE A 101 5.75 11.43 -9.42
C ILE A 101 5.61 12.96 -9.56
N LEU A 102 6.10 13.53 -10.68
CA LEU A 102 5.99 14.96 -10.99
C LEU A 102 4.55 15.47 -10.80
N ASP A 103 4.42 16.69 -10.26
CA ASP A 103 3.12 17.30 -9.94
C ASP A 103 2.15 17.40 -11.13
N GLN A 104 2.67 17.33 -12.36
CA GLN A 104 1.92 17.38 -13.60
C GLN A 104 1.10 16.11 -13.88
N CYS A 105 1.39 15.01 -13.19
CA CYS A 105 0.70 13.73 -13.34
C CYS A 105 -0.36 13.48 -12.25
N ARG A 106 -0.82 14.53 -11.56
CA ARG A 106 -1.91 14.42 -10.59
C ARG A 106 -3.21 14.07 -11.32
N SER A 107 -3.86 12.98 -10.92
CA SER A 107 -5.27 12.77 -11.25
C SER A 107 -6.08 13.89 -10.56
N ALA A 108 -6.92 14.60 -11.32
CA ALA A 108 -7.92 15.48 -10.75
C ALA A 108 -8.79 14.66 -9.79
N ALA A 109 -8.80 15.04 -8.51
CA ALA A 109 -9.68 14.44 -7.50
C ALA A 109 -11.11 14.95 -7.68
#